data_AF-N1RKS9-F1
#
_entry.id   AF-N1RKS9-F1
#
_cell.length_a   1.000
_cell.length_b   1.000
_cell.length_c   1.000
_cell.angle_alpha   90.00
_cell.angle_beta   90.00
_cell.angle_gamma   90.00
#
_symmetry.space_group_name_H-M   'P 1'
#
loop_
_entity.id
_entity.type
_entity.pdbx_description
1 polymer ?
#
loop_
_entity_poly.entity_id
_entity_poly.type
_entity_poly.pdbx_seq_one_letter_code
_entity_poly.pdbx_strand_id
1 'polypeptide(L)'
;MFAKPRPKKSILPPPSKKRKMASAVEEVNFDFEARQEYLTGFHKRKQQRIKNAQEEAAKRARQEKLELRKQIREERKRDVEEHVQTVNRLLQESEAAGAVEQESDEEDGEWDGFPDQPELDIVDHEEEYIDEDRYTTVTVESVSVTRDGLHKPQVDDKDNEEDKKVEEPKDDQKAKSRREPKKKKKKFRYETKFERQLTDKKQRIKKAKRRA
;
A
#
# COMPACT_ATOMS: atom_id res chain seq x y z
N MET A 1 -36.65 -50.25 34.70
CA MET A 1 -36.76 -49.23 33.63
C MET A 1 -35.39 -48.64 33.38
N PHE A 2 -34.60 -49.17 32.44
CA PHE A 2 -33.26 -48.63 32.15
C PHE A 2 -33.38 -47.35 31.30
N ALA A 3 -32.87 -46.23 31.81
CA ALA A 3 -32.87 -44.96 31.10
C ALA A 3 -31.99 -45.06 29.85
N LYS A 4 -32.57 -44.79 28.67
CA LYS A 4 -31.83 -44.77 27.40
C LYS A 4 -30.80 -43.64 27.43
N PRO A 5 -29.51 -43.89 27.14
CA PRO A 5 -28.49 -42.85 27.18
C PRO A 5 -28.76 -41.78 26.11
N ARG A 6 -28.53 -40.51 26.47
CA ARG A 6 -28.72 -39.37 25.55
C ARG A 6 -27.75 -39.48 24.37
N PRO A 7 -28.21 -39.30 23.11
CA PRO A 7 -27.33 -39.35 21.94
C PRO A 7 -26.32 -38.19 22.00
N LYS A 8 -25.03 -38.53 21.92
CA LYS A 8 -23.94 -37.54 21.87
C LYS A 8 -24.00 -36.82 20.51
N LYS A 9 -24.23 -35.51 20.52
CA LYS A 9 -24.09 -34.65 19.33
C LYS A 9 -22.60 -34.66 18.91
N SER A 10 -22.30 -35.01 17.67
CA SER A 10 -20.93 -34.94 17.16
C SER A 10 -20.46 -33.48 17.18
N ILE A 11 -19.30 -33.22 17.79
CA ILE A 11 -18.67 -31.88 17.84
C ILE A 11 -18.19 -31.46 16.44
N LEU A 12 -18.11 -32.40 15.51
CA LEU A 12 -17.78 -32.13 14.13
C LEU A 12 -19.00 -31.58 13.39
N PRO A 13 -18.84 -30.50 12.61
CA PRO A 13 -19.90 -29.98 11.76
C PRO A 13 -20.36 -31.09 10.81
N PRO A 14 -21.67 -31.20 10.52
CA PRO A 14 -22.17 -32.20 9.61
C PRO A 14 -21.47 -32.04 8.25
N PRO A 15 -21.04 -33.14 7.61
CA PRO A 15 -20.36 -33.05 6.32
C PRO A 15 -21.29 -32.30 5.35
N SER A 16 -20.80 -31.20 4.78
CA SER A 16 -21.58 -30.39 3.85
C SER A 16 -22.12 -31.30 2.76
N LYS A 17 -23.46 -31.36 2.61
CA LYS A 17 -24.12 -32.12 1.55
C LYS A 17 -23.34 -31.90 0.25
N LYS A 18 -22.80 -32.98 -0.33
CA LYS A 18 -22.09 -32.96 -1.61
C LYS A 18 -22.93 -32.11 -2.55
N ARG A 19 -22.40 -30.97 -3.00
CA ARG A 19 -23.09 -30.12 -3.97
C ARG A 19 -23.38 -31.03 -5.15
N LYS A 20 -24.66 -31.31 -5.42
CA LYS A 20 -25.05 -31.93 -6.69
C LYS A 20 -24.54 -30.98 -7.76
N MET A 21 -23.51 -31.39 -8.50
CA MET A 21 -23.09 -30.65 -9.68
C MET A 21 -24.21 -30.83 -10.70
N ALA A 22 -25.20 -29.95 -10.64
CA ALA A 22 -26.15 -29.78 -11.72
C ALA A 22 -25.41 -29.09 -12.86
N SER A 23 -24.58 -29.82 -13.59
CA SER A 23 -24.27 -29.43 -14.97
C SER A 23 -25.54 -29.73 -15.76
N ALA A 24 -26.50 -28.80 -15.71
CA ALA A 24 -27.77 -28.84 -16.43
C ALA A 24 -27.59 -28.53 -17.92
N VAL A 25 -26.54 -29.07 -18.53
CA VAL A 25 -26.32 -28.97 -19.96
C VAL A 25 -26.96 -30.23 -20.54
N GLU A 26 -28.10 -30.06 -21.21
CA GLU A 26 -28.89 -31.16 -21.78
C GLU A 26 -28.10 -31.91 -22.88
N GLU A 27 -27.23 -31.20 -23.62
CA GLU A 27 -26.41 -31.77 -24.69
C GLU A 27 -25.00 -31.18 -24.69
N VAL A 28 -23.99 -32.04 -24.63
CA VAL A 28 -22.57 -31.64 -24.73
C VAL A 28 -22.10 -31.91 -26.16
N ASN A 29 -22.00 -30.85 -26.97
CA ASN A 29 -21.39 -30.94 -28.28
C ASN A 29 -19.88 -31.10 -28.14
N PHE A 30 -19.36 -32.23 -28.63
CA PHE A 30 -17.95 -32.56 -28.57
C PHE A 30 -17.28 -32.26 -29.90
N ASP A 31 -16.49 -31.19 -29.93
CA ASP A 31 -15.66 -30.85 -31.08
C ASP A 31 -14.30 -31.57 -31.00
N PHE A 32 -14.05 -32.40 -32.01
CA PHE A 32 -12.80 -33.15 -32.13
C PHE A 32 -11.60 -32.25 -32.41
N GLU A 33 -11.79 -31.12 -33.10
CA GLU A 33 -10.72 -30.17 -33.41
C GLU A 33 -10.27 -29.44 -32.14
N ALA A 34 -11.22 -28.85 -31.39
CA ALA A 34 -10.94 -28.27 -30.08
C ALA A 34 -10.29 -29.28 -29.11
N ARG A 35 -10.66 -30.57 -29.19
CA ARG A 35 -10.00 -31.62 -28.41
C ARG A 35 -8.56 -31.83 -28.83
N GLN A 36 -8.26 -31.88 -30.13
CA GLN A 36 -6.89 -32.02 -30.62
C GLN A 36 -6.03 -30.82 -30.22
N GLU A 37 -6.55 -29.60 -30.33
CA GLU A 37 -5.87 -28.40 -29.83
C GLU A 37 -5.68 -28.42 -28.31
N TYR A 38 -6.66 -28.94 -27.57
CA TYR A 38 -6.54 -29.15 -26.13
C TYR A 38 -5.53 -30.26 -25.79
N LEU A 39 -5.36 -31.31 -26.58
CA LEU A 39 -4.35 -32.33 -26.27
C LEU A 39 -2.93 -31.88 -26.64
N THR A 40 -2.77 -31.10 -27.71
CA THR A 40 -1.44 -30.68 -28.19
C THR A 40 -0.98 -29.34 -27.61
N GLY A 41 -1.91 -28.43 -27.30
CA GLY A 41 -1.66 -27.04 -26.91
C GLY A 41 -1.41 -26.79 -25.42
N PHE A 42 -0.78 -27.72 -24.67
CA PHE A 42 -0.59 -27.59 -23.22
C PHE A 42 0.08 -26.27 -22.80
N HIS A 43 1.09 -25.83 -23.56
CA HIS A 43 1.77 -24.56 -23.30
C HIS A 43 0.83 -23.37 -23.49
N LYS A 44 0.05 -23.35 -24.58
CA LYS A 44 -0.95 -22.31 -24.84
C LYS A 44 -1.96 -22.22 -23.70
N ARG A 45 -2.48 -23.35 -23.20
CA ARG A 45 -3.41 -23.38 -22.05
C ARG A 45 -2.77 -22.95 -20.74
N LYS A 46 -1.51 -23.30 -20.52
CA LYS A 46 -0.79 -22.83 -19.34
C LYS A 46 -0.65 -21.31 -19.36
N GLN A 47 -0.29 -20.75 -20.51
CA GLN A 47 -0.22 -19.29 -20.69
C GLN A 47 -1.60 -18.64 -20.55
N GLN A 48 -2.65 -19.20 -21.16
CA GLN A 48 -4.03 -18.70 -21.01
C GLN A 48 -4.47 -18.71 -19.55
N ARG A 49 -4.22 -19.77 -18.78
CA ARG A 49 -4.53 -19.79 -17.34
C ARG A 49 -3.79 -18.70 -16.57
N ILE A 50 -2.52 -18.48 -16.88
CA ILE A 50 -1.74 -17.41 -16.25
C ILE A 50 -2.32 -16.04 -16.61
N LYS A 51 -2.66 -15.81 -17.89
CA LYS A 51 -3.27 -14.56 -18.36
C LYS A 51 -4.64 -14.33 -17.72
N ASN A 52 -5.51 -15.32 -17.71
CA ASN A 52 -6.83 -15.23 -17.07
C ASN A 52 -6.69 -14.91 -15.57
N ALA A 53 -5.76 -15.56 -14.86
CA ALA A 53 -5.51 -15.25 -13.45
C ALA A 53 -5.01 -13.81 -13.25
N GLN A 54 -4.15 -13.31 -14.15
CA GLN A 54 -3.69 -11.92 -14.14
C GLN A 54 -4.84 -10.94 -14.43
N GLU A 55 -5.69 -11.25 -15.41
CA GLU A 55 -6.85 -10.43 -15.78
C GLU A 55 -7.90 -10.39 -14.67
N GLU A 56 -8.19 -11.52 -14.03
CA GLU A 56 -9.10 -11.58 -12.88
C GLU A 56 -8.55 -10.78 -11.70
N ALA A 57 -7.24 -10.91 -11.40
CA ALA A 57 -6.59 -10.11 -10.36
C ALA A 57 -6.66 -8.61 -10.69
N ALA A 58 -6.42 -8.23 -11.95
CA ALA A 58 -6.51 -6.84 -12.39
C ALA A 58 -7.95 -6.30 -12.31
N LYS A 59 -8.95 -7.11 -12.66
CA LYS A 59 -10.38 -6.74 -12.53
C LYS A 59 -10.77 -6.53 -11.08
N ARG A 60 -10.37 -7.43 -10.17
CA ARG A 60 -10.62 -7.28 -8.72
C ARG A 60 -9.94 -6.04 -8.16
N ALA A 61 -8.65 -5.82 -8.45
CA ALA A 61 -7.93 -4.64 -7.98
C ALA A 61 -8.56 -3.32 -8.47
N ARG A 62 -9.11 -3.30 -9.70
CA ARG A 62 -9.86 -2.14 -10.20
C ARG A 62 -11.17 -1.92 -9.43
N GLN A 63 -11.92 -3.00 -9.17
CA GLN A 63 -13.15 -2.93 -8.39
C GLN A 63 -12.89 -2.44 -6.96
N GLU A 64 -11.90 -3.01 -6.28
CA GLU A 64 -11.48 -2.60 -4.94
C GLU A 64 -11.08 -1.12 -4.91
N LYS A 65 -10.31 -0.64 -5.91
CA LYS A 65 -9.95 0.78 -6.01
C LYS A 65 -11.16 1.70 -6.19
N LEU A 66 -12.16 1.27 -6.95
CA LEU A 66 -13.39 2.03 -7.14
C LEU A 66 -14.24 2.06 -5.88
N GLU A 67 -14.35 0.94 -5.18
CA GLU A 67 -15.05 0.81 -3.90
C GLU A 67 -14.40 1.68 -2.83
N LEU A 68 -13.07 1.64 -2.70
CA LEU A 68 -12.32 2.50 -1.77
C LEU A 68 -12.55 3.98 -2.08
N ARG A 69 -12.52 4.38 -3.36
CA ARG A 69 -12.81 5.77 -3.75
C ARG A 69 -14.25 6.16 -3.43
N LYS A 70 -15.19 5.24 -3.57
CA LYS A 70 -16.59 5.47 -3.21
C LYS A 70 -16.74 5.65 -1.70
N GLN A 71 -16.10 4.79 -0.90
CA GLN A 71 -16.07 4.88 0.56
C GLN A 71 -15.51 6.23 1.03
N ILE A 72 -14.35 6.66 0.52
CA ILE A 72 -13.75 7.95 0.87
C ILE A 72 -14.69 9.12 0.54
N ARG A 73 -15.41 9.06 -0.58
CA ARG A 73 -16.39 10.12 -0.93
C ARG A 73 -17.60 10.09 0.00
N GLU A 74 -18.08 8.91 0.37
CA GLU A 74 -19.20 8.75 1.29
C GLU A 74 -18.82 9.19 2.71
N GLU A 75 -17.62 8.86 3.17
CA GLU A 75 -17.04 9.33 4.44
C GLU A 75 -16.99 10.86 4.46
N ARG A 76 -16.35 11.48 3.46
CA ARG A 76 -16.30 12.97 3.38
C ARG A 76 -17.69 13.60 3.35
N LYS A 77 -18.65 12.98 2.67
CA LYS A 77 -20.03 13.47 2.61
C LYS A 77 -20.70 13.38 3.99
N ARG A 78 -20.49 12.29 4.72
CA ARG A 78 -20.98 12.12 6.10
C ARG A 78 -20.32 13.11 7.05
N ASP A 79 -19.01 13.29 6.98
CA ASP A 79 -18.28 14.24 7.83
C ASP A 79 -18.83 15.67 7.64
N VAL A 80 -19.12 16.07 6.40
CA VAL A 80 -19.74 17.37 6.10
C VAL A 80 -21.17 17.45 6.61
N GLU A 81 -21.98 16.40 6.42
CA GLU A 81 -23.37 16.35 6.92
C GLU A 81 -23.41 16.43 8.46
N GLU A 82 -22.55 15.68 9.14
CA GLU A 82 -22.39 15.70 10.59
C GLU A 82 -21.94 17.08 11.05
N HIS A 83 -20.95 17.69 10.38
CA HIS A 83 -20.50 19.03 10.73
C HIS A 83 -21.62 20.07 10.60
N VAL A 84 -22.36 20.09 9.48
CA VAL A 84 -23.50 21.00 9.31
C VAL A 84 -24.57 20.76 10.38
N GLN A 85 -24.87 19.50 10.70
CA GLN A 85 -25.80 19.17 11.80
C GLN A 85 -25.30 19.69 13.14
N THR A 86 -24.00 19.57 13.44
CA THR A 86 -23.42 20.09 14.70
C THR A 86 -23.48 21.61 14.77
N VAL A 87 -23.18 22.32 13.68
CA VAL A 87 -23.26 23.79 13.61
C VAL A 87 -24.71 24.25 13.75
N ASN A 88 -25.65 23.65 13.01
CA ASN A 88 -27.06 23.97 13.11
C ASN A 88 -27.59 23.72 14.53
N ARG A 89 -27.14 22.66 15.18
CA ARG A 89 -27.49 22.37 16.58
C ARG A 89 -26.94 23.43 17.53
N LEU A 90 -25.68 23.83 17.39
CA LEU A 90 -25.07 24.90 18.19
C LEU A 90 -25.80 26.24 17.98
N LEU A 91 -26.15 26.57 16.75
CA LEU A 91 -26.94 27.77 16.43
C LEU A 91 -28.32 27.72 17.09
N GLN A 92 -29.05 26.62 16.96
CA GLN A 92 -30.34 26.42 17.64
C GLN A 92 -30.23 26.50 19.17
N GLU A 93 -29.17 25.91 19.75
CA GLU A 93 -28.90 25.99 21.20
C GLU A 93 -28.58 27.45 21.62
N SER A 94 -27.87 28.23 20.80
CA SER A 94 -27.56 29.65 21.05
C SER A 94 -28.76 30.58 20.88
N GLU A 95 -29.62 30.32 19.90
CA GLU A 95 -30.90 31.03 19.70
C GLU A 95 -31.84 30.74 20.87
N ALA A 96 -31.94 29.47 21.31
CA ALA A 96 -32.72 29.09 22.48
C ALA A 96 -32.17 29.67 23.79
N ALA A 97 -30.86 29.93 23.86
CA ALA A 97 -30.21 30.61 24.98
C ALA A 97 -30.31 32.16 24.91
N GLY A 98 -30.90 32.73 23.85
CA GLY A 98 -31.18 34.15 23.72
C GLY A 98 -29.96 35.04 23.41
N ALA A 99 -28.89 34.48 22.85
CA ALA A 99 -27.62 35.19 22.65
C ALA A 99 -27.44 35.85 21.26
N VAL A 100 -28.46 35.81 20.38
CA VAL A 100 -28.36 36.36 19.03
C VAL A 100 -28.94 37.78 19.00
N GLU A 101 -28.16 38.75 19.47
CA GLU A 101 -28.32 40.17 19.11
C GLU A 101 -27.27 40.50 18.03
N GLN A 102 -27.76 41.16 16.98
CA GLN A 102 -27.20 41.26 15.65
C GLN A 102 -26.01 42.23 15.58
N GLU A 103 -24.81 41.74 15.32
CA GLU A 103 -23.70 42.53 14.77
C GLU A 103 -23.10 41.76 13.59
N SER A 104 -23.73 41.92 12.42
CA SER A 104 -23.17 41.56 11.13
C SER A 104 -22.51 42.82 10.58
N ASP A 105 -21.31 43.11 11.04
CA ASP A 105 -20.45 44.11 10.40
C ASP A 105 -19.88 43.47 9.13
N GLU A 106 -20.40 43.91 7.99
CA GLU A 106 -20.00 43.49 6.65
C GLU A 106 -18.65 44.14 6.32
N GLU A 107 -17.55 43.57 6.82
CA GLU A 107 -16.23 43.79 6.23
C GLU A 107 -16.07 42.85 5.03
N ASP A 108 -16.35 43.38 3.84
CA ASP A 108 -15.96 42.82 2.53
C ASP A 108 -14.42 42.71 2.46
N GLY A 109 -13.90 41.65 3.07
CA GLY A 109 -12.52 41.20 2.86
C GLY A 109 -12.43 40.42 1.55
N GLU A 110 -12.43 41.14 0.42
CA GLU A 110 -12.10 40.58 -0.88
C GLU A 110 -10.80 39.77 -0.77
N TRP A 111 -10.90 38.45 -1.01
CA TRP A 111 -9.79 37.52 -0.89
C TRP A 111 -8.69 37.86 -1.90
N ASP A 112 -7.64 38.53 -1.42
CA ASP A 112 -6.42 38.79 -2.16
C ASP A 112 -5.72 37.44 -2.42
N GLY A 113 -5.70 36.99 -3.68
CA GLY A 113 -5.23 35.66 -4.06
C GLY A 113 -3.77 35.40 -3.64
N PHE A 114 -3.39 34.12 -3.60
CA PHE A 114 -2.01 33.75 -3.31
C PHE A 114 -1.03 34.45 -4.27
N PRO A 115 0.09 35.02 -3.78
CA PRO A 115 1.09 35.63 -4.65
C PRO A 115 1.65 34.60 -5.63
N ASP A 116 1.73 34.97 -6.91
CA ASP A 116 2.18 34.11 -8.03
C ASP A 116 3.63 33.60 -7.89
N GLN A 117 4.40 34.18 -6.96
CA GLN A 117 5.73 33.70 -6.58
C GLN A 117 5.73 33.33 -5.10
N PRO A 118 5.80 32.04 -4.74
CA PRO A 118 6.14 31.70 -3.38
C PRO A 118 7.57 32.21 -3.12
N GLU A 119 7.75 33.02 -2.07
CA GLU A 119 9.05 33.31 -1.48
C GLU A 119 9.61 32.01 -0.91
N LEU A 120 10.14 31.17 -1.81
CA LEU A 120 10.91 29.99 -1.45
C LEU A 120 12.31 30.50 -1.09
N ASP A 121 12.46 31.00 0.13
CA ASP A 121 13.77 31.08 0.74
C ASP A 121 14.40 29.68 0.64
N ILE A 122 15.53 29.60 -0.05
CA ILE A 122 16.32 28.39 -0.21
C ILE A 122 16.90 28.06 1.16
N VAL A 123 16.11 27.41 2.01
CA VAL A 123 16.55 26.98 3.33
C VAL A 123 16.79 25.48 3.28
N ASP A 124 18.06 25.12 3.20
CA ASP A 124 18.48 23.75 3.42
C ASP A 124 18.26 23.43 4.90
N HIS A 125 17.26 22.60 5.19
CA HIS A 125 16.89 22.23 6.55
C HIS A 125 17.48 20.85 6.88
N GLU A 126 18.25 20.77 7.97
CA GLU A 126 18.72 19.51 8.54
C GLU A 126 17.86 19.15 9.75
N GLU A 127 17.11 18.05 9.66
CA GLU A 127 16.32 17.54 10.77
C GLU A 127 16.93 16.25 11.34
N GLU A 128 17.15 16.24 12.65
CA GLU A 128 17.68 15.09 13.37
C GLU A 128 16.53 14.20 13.86
N TYR A 129 16.46 12.97 13.35
CA TYR A 129 15.50 11.97 13.80
C TYR A 129 16.18 10.95 14.71
N ILE A 130 15.68 10.88 15.95
CA ILE A 130 16.15 9.96 16.99
C ILE A 130 15.08 8.90 17.23
N ASP A 131 15.29 7.70 16.70
CA ASP A 131 14.58 6.50 17.12
C ASP A 131 15.38 5.79 18.23
N GLU A 132 14.71 5.03 19.12
CA GLU A 132 15.31 4.36 20.29
C GLU A 132 16.59 3.54 19.99
N ASP A 133 16.76 3.07 18.74
CA ASP A 133 17.90 2.28 18.28
C ASP A 133 18.62 2.88 17.04
N ARG A 134 18.20 4.04 16.51
CA ARG A 134 18.78 4.63 15.28
C ARG A 134 18.78 6.15 15.30
N TYR A 135 19.97 6.71 15.06
CA TYR A 135 20.16 8.13 14.79
C TYR A 135 20.31 8.32 13.28
N THR A 136 19.38 9.05 12.66
CA THR A 136 19.45 9.38 11.23
C THR A 136 19.18 10.86 11.04
N THR A 137 20.05 11.54 10.32
CA THR A 137 19.85 12.93 9.89
C THR A 137 19.25 12.94 8.49
N VAL A 138 18.19 13.74 8.30
CA VAL A 138 17.55 13.95 7.00
C VAL A 138 17.84 15.38 6.57
N THR A 139 18.54 15.54 5.44
CA THR A 139 18.81 16.84 4.83
C THR A 139 17.80 17.11 3.71
N VAL A 140 17.04 18.20 3.83
CA VAL A 140 16.10 18.65 2.81
C VAL A 140 16.78 19.76 2.02
N GLU A 141 17.26 19.44 0.81
CA GLU A 141 17.88 20.39 -0.11
C GLU A 141 16.86 20.91 -1.11
N SER A 142 16.89 22.23 -1.40
CA SER A 142 16.07 22.78 -2.48
C SER A 142 16.65 22.42 -3.85
N VAL A 143 15.79 22.02 -4.80
CA VAL A 143 16.21 21.67 -6.16
C VAL A 143 15.28 22.30 -7.19
N SER A 144 15.85 22.96 -8.18
CA SER A 144 15.11 23.51 -9.32
C SER A 144 14.82 22.42 -10.35
N VAL A 145 13.56 22.33 -10.80
CA VAL A 145 13.12 21.33 -11.78
C VAL A 145 13.00 21.99 -13.14
N THR A 146 13.89 21.65 -14.07
CA THR A 146 13.85 22.11 -15.47
C THR A 146 13.62 20.93 -16.41
N ARG A 147 13.36 21.22 -17.69
CA ARG A 147 13.17 20.18 -18.73
C ARG A 147 14.35 19.23 -18.87
N ASP A 148 15.56 19.70 -18.56
CA ASP A 148 16.81 18.93 -18.63
C ASP A 148 17.15 18.18 -17.34
N GLY A 149 16.42 18.42 -16.24
CA GLY A 149 16.57 17.67 -14.99
C GLY A 149 16.44 18.50 -13.72
N LEU A 150 16.85 17.87 -12.61
CA LEU A 150 16.93 18.46 -11.28
C LEU A 150 18.31 19.13 -11.11
N HIS A 151 18.34 20.45 -10.91
CA HIS A 151 19.57 21.22 -10.68
C HIS A 151 19.52 21.92 -9.32
N LYS A 152 20.60 21.82 -8.56
CA LYS A 152 20.79 22.62 -7.35
C LYS A 152 20.96 24.09 -7.78
N PRO A 153 20.17 25.04 -7.26
CA PRO A 153 20.36 26.45 -7.57
C PRO A 153 21.74 26.88 -7.06
N GLN A 154 22.56 27.52 -7.91
CA GLN A 154 23.83 28.09 -7.48
C GLN A 154 23.54 29.35 -6.67
N VAL A 155 23.85 29.31 -5.38
CA VAL A 155 23.86 30.51 -4.54
C VAL A 155 25.22 31.16 -4.76
N ASP A 156 25.22 32.38 -5.31
CA ASP A 156 26.44 33.18 -5.48
C ASP A 156 26.90 33.69 -4.09
N ASP A 157 27.45 32.80 -3.28
CA ASP A 157 28.19 33.18 -2.08
C ASP A 157 29.53 33.78 -2.52
N LYS A 158 29.52 35.09 -2.69
CA LYS A 158 30.72 35.92 -2.84
C LYS A 158 31.49 35.95 -1.51
N ASP A 159 32.15 34.85 -1.14
CA ASP A 159 33.22 34.82 -0.13
C ASP A 159 33.95 33.46 -0.14
N ASN A 160 34.66 33.15 -1.24
CA ASN A 160 35.90 32.36 -1.20
C ASN A 160 36.60 32.36 -2.57
N GLU A 161 37.49 33.33 -2.78
CA GLU A 161 38.53 33.22 -3.80
C GLU A 161 39.77 32.51 -3.21
N GLU A 162 40.52 31.85 -4.09
CA GLU A 162 41.73 31.01 -3.90
C GLU A 162 41.39 29.51 -3.75
N ASP A 163 41.67 28.59 -4.69
CA ASP A 163 42.85 28.49 -5.55
C ASP A 163 42.66 27.49 -6.73
N LYS A 164 43.09 27.91 -7.94
CA LYS A 164 43.68 27.15 -9.08
C LYS A 164 43.06 25.84 -9.65
N LYS A 165 42.53 25.95 -10.88
CA LYS A 165 43.02 25.36 -12.18
C LYS A 165 44.02 24.16 -12.07
N VAL A 166 43.97 23.01 -12.77
CA VAL A 166 43.51 22.50 -14.09
C VAL A 166 43.53 20.95 -14.00
N GLU A 167 42.67 20.21 -14.73
CA GLU A 167 43.00 19.07 -15.64
C GLU A 167 41.77 18.22 -16.02
N GLU A 168 41.38 18.27 -17.30
CA GLU A 168 40.73 17.18 -18.04
C GLU A 168 41.83 16.28 -18.65
N PRO A 169 41.60 15.04 -19.18
CA PRO A 169 40.33 14.34 -19.45
C PRO A 169 40.29 12.83 -19.07
N LYS A 170 39.12 12.20 -19.32
CA LYS A 170 38.81 10.74 -19.46
C LYS A 170 38.52 9.98 -18.16
N ASP A 171 37.30 9.46 -18.02
CA ASP A 171 36.97 8.13 -18.56
C ASP A 171 35.47 7.82 -18.36
N ASP A 172 34.81 7.37 -19.42
CA ASP A 172 33.45 6.84 -19.38
C ASP A 172 33.40 5.53 -18.59
N GLN A 173 33.28 5.61 -17.27
CA GLN A 173 32.88 4.46 -16.46
C GLN A 173 31.67 4.79 -15.61
N LYS A 174 30.52 4.71 -16.28
CA LYS A 174 29.21 4.44 -15.67
C LYS A 174 29.40 3.41 -14.56
N ALA A 175 29.39 3.88 -13.32
CA ALA A 175 29.41 3.05 -12.13
C ALA A 175 28.20 2.11 -12.22
N LYS A 176 28.44 0.88 -12.68
CA LYS A 176 27.44 -0.18 -12.63
C LYS A 176 27.17 -0.39 -11.15
N SER A 177 26.04 0.14 -10.67
CA SER A 177 25.46 -0.19 -9.38
C SER A 177 25.64 -1.68 -9.18
N ARG A 178 26.48 -2.05 -8.22
CA ARG A 178 26.92 -3.42 -7.98
C ARG A 178 25.68 -4.17 -7.51
N ARG A 179 24.93 -4.75 -8.45
CA ARG A 179 23.70 -5.50 -8.14
C ARG A 179 24.08 -6.59 -7.15
N GLU A 180 23.53 -6.50 -5.93
CA GLU A 180 23.77 -7.50 -4.92
C GLU A 180 23.51 -8.90 -5.50
N PRO A 181 24.40 -9.86 -5.23
CA PRO A 181 24.26 -11.19 -5.80
C PRO A 181 22.94 -11.80 -5.32
N LYS A 182 22.07 -12.14 -6.28
CA LYS A 182 20.78 -12.81 -6.00
C LYS A 182 21.04 -14.01 -5.09
N LYS A 183 20.39 -14.02 -3.92
CA LYS A 183 20.51 -15.13 -2.95
C LYS A 183 20.15 -16.44 -3.65
N LYS A 184 21.12 -17.36 -3.74
CA LYS A 184 20.91 -18.67 -4.35
C LYS A 184 19.77 -19.37 -3.61
N LYS A 185 18.84 -19.97 -4.35
CA LYS A 185 17.78 -20.80 -3.77
C LYS A 185 18.44 -21.84 -2.86
N LYS A 186 18.02 -21.92 -1.60
CA LYS A 186 18.53 -22.91 -0.66
C LYS A 186 18.31 -24.28 -1.31
N LYS A 187 19.39 -24.99 -1.63
CA LYS A 187 19.29 -26.40 -2.00
C LYS A 187 18.71 -27.09 -0.78
N PHE A 188 17.57 -27.76 -0.93
CA PHE A 188 17.03 -28.60 0.14
C PHE A 188 18.09 -29.67 0.40
N ARG A 189 18.82 -29.51 1.50
CA ARG A 189 19.60 -30.57 2.09
C ARG A 189 18.92 -30.86 3.40
N TYR A 190 18.81 -32.14 3.75
CA TYR A 190 18.36 -32.50 5.08
C TYR A 190 19.28 -31.81 6.08
N GLU A 191 18.67 -31.05 6.99
CA GLU A 191 19.39 -30.44 8.12
C GLU A 191 20.22 -31.53 8.79
N THR A 192 21.46 -31.20 9.14
CA THR A 192 22.26 -32.11 9.97
C THR A 192 21.54 -32.33 11.31
N LYS A 193 21.82 -33.45 12.00
CA LYS A 193 21.16 -33.74 13.30
C LYS A 193 21.26 -32.58 14.29
N PHE A 194 22.38 -31.84 14.27
CA PHE A 194 22.62 -30.69 15.12
C PHE A 194 21.74 -29.48 14.75
N GLU A 195 21.66 -29.15 13.45
CA GLU A 195 20.79 -28.08 12.96
C GLU A 195 19.32 -28.35 13.27
N ARG A 196 18.86 -29.60 13.10
CA ARG A 196 17.49 -30.01 13.45
C ARG A 196 17.16 -29.79 14.92
N GLN A 197 18.09 -30.12 15.82
CA GLN A 197 17.88 -29.88 17.25
C GLN A 197 17.79 -28.39 17.59
N LEU A 198 18.55 -27.54 16.90
CA LEU A 198 18.48 -26.09 17.09
C LEU A 198 17.17 -25.51 16.53
N THR A 199 16.69 -25.98 15.38
CA THR A 199 15.41 -25.55 14.81
C THR A 199 14.24 -25.98 15.69
N ASP A 200 14.25 -27.21 16.21
CA ASP A 200 13.25 -27.70 17.15
C ASP A 200 13.21 -26.87 18.45
N LYS A 201 14.38 -26.55 19.03
CA LYS A 201 14.47 -25.69 20.22
C LYS A 201 13.88 -24.30 19.94
N LYS A 202 14.21 -23.68 18.80
CA LYS A 202 13.67 -22.37 18.38
C LYS A 202 12.15 -22.42 18.20
N GLN A 203 11.62 -23.48 17.58
CA GLN A 203 10.18 -23.66 17.41
C GLN A 203 9.46 -23.85 18.75
N ARG A 204 10.03 -24.60 19.70
CA ARG A 204 9.48 -24.76 21.06
C ARG A 204 9.39 -23.42 21.79
N ILE A 205 10.45 -22.60 21.74
CA ILE A 205 10.46 -21.26 22.34
C ILE A 205 9.39 -20.37 21.69
N LYS A 206 9.30 -20.35 20.36
CA LYS A 206 8.29 -19.56 19.63
C LYS A 206 6.86 -19.99 19.98
N LYS A 207 6.63 -21.29 20.16
CA LYS A 207 5.31 -21.83 20.55
C LYS A 207 4.97 -21.49 22.00
N ALA A 208 5.95 -21.48 22.90
CA ALA A 208 5.77 -21.05 24.29
C ALA A 208 5.41 -19.55 24.36
N LYS A 209 6.15 -18.69 23.62
CA LYS A 209 5.86 -17.24 23.53
C LYS A 209 4.50 -16.90 22.94
N ARG A 210 3.92 -17.78 22.11
CA ARG A 210 2.56 -17.60 21.55
C ARG A 210 1.46 -18.09 22.48
N ARG A 211 1.81 -18.78 23.58
CA ARG A 211 0.88 -19.35 24.56
C ARG A 211 0.86 -18.56 25.86
N ALA A 212 1.93 -17.82 26.16
CA ALA A 212 1.91 -16.70 27.09
C ALA A 212 1.22 -15.51 26.41
#